data_AF-A0A0D6AHI3-F1
#
_entry.id   AF-A0A0D6AHI3-F1
#
_cell.length_a   1.000
_cell.length_b   1.000
_cell.length_c   1.000
_cell.angle_alpha   90.00
_cell.angle_beta   90.00
_cell.angle_gamma   90.00
#
_symmetry.space_group_name_H-M   'P 1'
#
loop_
_entity.id
_entity.type
_entity.pdbx_description
1 polymer ?
#
loop_
_entity_poly.entity_id
_entity_poly.type
_entity_poly.pdbx_seq_one_letter_code
_entity_poly.pdbx_strand_id
1 'polypeptide(L)'
;MNFVVYLCKNISNQKNSSKNKFIVQKKYSINNLQDLLNIPHNNWILSQDHNKMINLELINIQDNFIWLIDKPYYPLLTAQELDMSKIKWIAKAEFIKKYFKNRLNLLSKPFQLLKTLIEENILTEIKLINPPQKNLIKNNNVTFPQTILAIIPHLNCNQWLNFCLLSLVNQTIPLTNIVVVDDNSKESPEIICKNYPQVTLLKTSESVGPYQIIQSVIKQTNYDVYLFQDADDWSTSNRLETVLTLMNETNADLVGTQEYRVDEINQITIPVTYPLDVNLALKEKPGHGLLHPTSLIRRSAILKLNGFANGLLFGGDTEFLLRAHFHLKILNSPEFCYFRRKRVDSLTTSPITGLDSVRRKDLLQKLKQIAQSNYDRIQHGKKPLMTPFLTQKIIKLRYITGINLKYI
;
A
#
# COMPACT_ATOMS: atom_id res chain seq x y z
N MET A 1 21.17 -14.33 19.01
CA MET A 1 21.02 -12.87 19.14
C MET A 1 20.47 -12.61 20.53
N ASN A 2 21.18 -11.85 21.35
CA ASN A 2 20.72 -11.49 22.69
C ASN A 2 19.76 -10.32 22.55
N PHE A 3 18.49 -10.52 22.92
CA PHE A 3 17.51 -9.45 22.94
C PHE A 3 17.38 -8.91 24.37
N VAL A 4 17.01 -7.64 24.50
CA VAL A 4 16.66 -7.05 25.78
C VAL A 4 15.19 -6.69 25.75
N VAL A 5 14.40 -7.27 26.65
CA VAL A 5 13.00 -6.91 26.82
C VAL A 5 12.86 -5.97 28.00
N TYR A 6 12.17 -4.86 27.78
CA TYR A 6 11.79 -3.94 28.82
C TYR A 6 10.31 -4.14 29.14
N LEU A 7 10.01 -4.51 30.37
CA LEU A 7 8.67 -4.40 30.92
C LEU A 7 8.43 -2.93 31.25
N CYS A 8 7.44 -2.34 30.61
CA CYS A 8 7.14 -0.92 30.75
C CYS A 8 5.73 -0.71 31.30
N LYS A 9 5.57 0.24 32.21
CA LYS A 9 4.27 0.71 32.69
C LYS A 9 3.92 2.00 31.97
N ASN A 10 2.74 2.05 31.34
CA ASN A 10 2.23 3.29 30.79
C ASN A 10 1.86 4.23 31.95
N ILE A 11 2.39 5.45 31.93
CA ILE A 11 2.18 6.49 32.95
C ILE A 11 1.52 7.74 32.37
N SER A 12 0.98 7.68 31.15
CA SER A 12 0.16 8.79 30.65
C SER A 12 -1.08 8.95 31.54
N ASN A 13 -1.12 10.03 32.30
CA ASN A 13 -2.35 10.45 33.00
C ASN A 13 -3.43 10.72 31.95
N GLN A 14 -4.58 10.10 32.14
CA GLN A 14 -5.74 10.25 31.27
C GLN A 14 -6.16 11.73 31.18
N LYS A 15 -6.54 12.12 29.95
CA LYS A 15 -7.01 13.44 29.48
C LYS A 15 -5.88 14.34 28.94
N ASN A 16 -5.77 14.36 27.61
CA ASN A 16 -5.20 15.43 26.79
C ASN A 16 -3.68 15.48 26.51
N SER A 17 -2.99 14.34 26.40
CA SER A 17 -1.73 14.35 25.63
C SER A 17 -1.68 13.22 24.59
N SER A 18 -1.40 13.59 23.34
CA SER A 18 -1.10 12.68 22.22
C SER A 18 0.23 11.92 22.40
N LYS A 19 0.84 11.97 23.59
CA LYS A 19 2.13 11.39 23.93
C LYS A 19 1.98 10.43 25.11
N ASN A 20 1.86 9.14 24.81
CA ASN A 20 1.95 8.11 25.85
C ASN A 20 3.39 8.03 26.37
N LYS A 21 3.56 8.18 27.69
CA LYS A 21 4.84 8.06 28.38
C LYS A 21 4.91 6.70 29.05
N PHE A 22 6.01 5.98 28.86
CA PHE A 22 6.23 4.68 29.48
C PHE A 22 7.43 4.77 30.45
N ILE A 23 7.28 4.22 31.66
CA ILE A 23 8.40 4.00 32.58
C ILE A 23 8.81 2.53 32.51
N VAL A 24 10.09 2.29 32.25
CA VAL A 24 10.70 0.96 32.37
C VAL A 24 10.58 0.50 33.82
N GLN A 25 9.85 -0.59 34.04
CA GLN A 25 9.73 -1.25 35.34
C GLN A 25 10.81 -2.30 35.54
N LYS A 26 11.15 -3.04 34.48
CA LYS A 26 12.11 -4.14 34.58
C LYS A 26 12.76 -4.45 33.23
N LYS A 27 14.06 -4.81 33.26
CA LYS A 27 14.86 -5.22 32.09
C LYS A 27 15.08 -6.73 32.16
N TYR A 28 14.88 -7.43 31.05
CA TYR A 28 15.14 -8.85 30.88
C TYR A 28 16.12 -9.07 29.74
N SER A 29 17.18 -9.83 29.98
CA SER A 29 18.06 -10.32 28.91
C SER A 29 17.52 -11.64 28.41
N ILE A 30 17.28 -11.73 27.10
CA ILE A 30 16.61 -12.84 26.44
C ILE A 30 17.59 -13.50 25.48
N ASN A 31 17.90 -14.76 25.74
CA ASN A 31 18.85 -15.53 24.95
C ASN A 31 18.12 -16.37 23.89
N ASN A 32 16.85 -16.72 24.14
CA ASN A 32 15.96 -17.39 23.19
C ASN A 32 14.48 -17.02 23.44
N LEU A 33 13.60 -17.32 22.47
CA LEU A 33 12.19 -16.91 22.55
C LEU A 33 11.38 -17.63 23.65
N GLN A 34 11.85 -18.76 24.21
CA GLN A 34 11.20 -19.42 25.34
C GLN A 34 11.19 -18.50 26.57
N ASP A 35 12.22 -17.67 26.72
CA ASP A 35 12.37 -16.74 27.84
C ASP A 35 11.25 -15.68 27.82
N LEU A 36 10.72 -15.32 26.64
CA LEU A 36 9.57 -14.40 26.50
C LEU A 36 8.27 -15.00 27.05
N LEU A 37 8.12 -16.32 26.99
CA LEU A 37 6.92 -17.01 27.48
C LEU A 37 6.79 -16.93 29.00
N ASN A 38 7.91 -16.71 29.69
CA ASN A 38 8.02 -16.64 31.15
C ASN A 38 7.89 -15.21 31.70
N ILE A 39 7.83 -14.19 30.84
CA ILE A 39 7.61 -12.81 31.27
C ILE A 39 6.11 -12.63 31.62
N PRO A 40 5.77 -12.01 32.77
CA PRO A 40 4.38 -11.82 33.21
C PRO A 40 3.61 -10.86 32.31
N HIS A 41 2.37 -11.25 31.93
CA HIS A 41 1.50 -10.59 30.95
C HIS A 41 1.34 -9.10 31.27
N ASN A 42 2.05 -8.24 30.54
CA ASN A 42 1.91 -6.77 30.55
C ASN A 42 2.67 -6.20 29.34
N ASN A 43 2.40 -4.94 28.96
CA ASN A 43 2.97 -4.29 27.76
C ASN A 43 4.51 -4.27 27.76
N TRP A 44 5.13 -5.16 26.98
CA TRP A 44 6.59 -5.22 26.85
C TRP A 44 7.08 -4.50 25.59
N ILE A 45 8.32 -4.03 25.65
CA ILE A 45 9.06 -3.41 24.54
C ILE A 45 10.33 -4.23 24.32
N LEU A 46 10.51 -4.78 23.12
CA LEU A 46 11.73 -5.51 22.72
C LEU A 46 12.74 -4.53 22.12
N SER A 47 13.96 -4.47 22.68
CA SER A 47 15.08 -3.73 22.09
C SER A 47 16.30 -4.61 21.90
N GLN A 48 17.00 -4.41 20.78
CA GLN A 48 18.27 -5.07 20.48
C GLN A 48 19.49 -4.34 21.07
N ASP A 49 19.32 -3.15 21.66
CA ASP A 49 20.46 -2.28 22.01
C ASP A 49 20.56 -2.05 23.52
N HIS A 50 21.76 -2.29 24.08
CA HIS A 50 21.94 -2.49 25.52
C HIS A 50 21.98 -1.19 26.35
N ASN A 51 22.21 -0.01 25.72
CA ASN A 51 22.60 1.22 26.43
C ASN A 51 22.02 2.56 25.91
N LYS A 52 20.97 2.59 25.09
CA LYS A 52 20.37 3.86 24.63
C LYS A 52 19.07 4.19 25.36
N MET A 53 18.94 5.44 25.85
CA MET A 53 17.63 6.03 26.16
C MET A 53 16.85 6.15 24.86
N ILE A 54 15.79 5.35 24.72
CA ILE A 54 14.97 5.32 23.51
C ILE A 54 13.87 6.37 23.67
N ASN A 55 13.93 7.45 22.89
CA ASN A 55 12.82 8.40 22.76
C ASN A 55 11.77 7.80 21.82
N LEU A 56 10.93 6.95 22.41
CA LEU A 56 9.82 6.29 21.74
C LEU A 56 8.65 7.26 21.62
N GLU A 57 8.21 7.56 20.40
CA GLU A 57 6.94 8.24 20.18
C GLU A 57 5.91 7.24 19.62
N LEU A 58 4.75 7.24 20.25
CA LEU A 58 3.68 6.29 20.01
C LEU A 58 2.87 6.75 18.78
N ILE A 59 2.80 5.91 17.75
CA ILE A 59 2.09 6.27 16.51
C ILE A 59 0.64 5.77 16.54
N ASN A 60 0.32 4.71 17.30
CA ASN A 60 -1.06 4.30 17.50
C ASN A 60 -1.23 3.39 18.74
N ILE A 61 -2.34 3.56 19.48
CA ILE A 61 -2.89 2.53 20.38
C ILE A 61 -4.18 2.05 19.74
N GLN A 62 -4.17 0.77 19.36
CA GLN A 62 -5.35 -0.07 19.24
C GLN A 62 -5.06 -1.35 20.02
N ASP A 63 -6.02 -1.73 20.86
CA ASP A 63 -5.88 -2.32 22.19
C ASP A 63 -5.17 -3.66 22.34
N ASN A 64 -4.40 -4.11 21.34
CA ASN A 64 -3.64 -5.35 21.37
C ASN A 64 -2.29 -5.31 20.63
N PHE A 65 -1.89 -4.19 20.01
CA PHE A 65 -0.57 -4.04 19.40
C PHE A 65 -0.02 -2.64 19.66
N ILE A 66 1.29 -2.55 19.90
CA ILE A 66 2.04 -1.30 19.96
C ILE A 66 2.99 -1.32 18.75
N TRP A 67 3.25 -0.17 18.13
CA TRP A 67 4.30 0.00 17.13
C TRP A 67 5.29 1.04 17.66
N LEU A 68 6.59 0.75 17.60
CA LEU A 68 7.63 1.63 18.15
C LEU A 68 8.70 1.87 17.09
N ILE A 69 8.93 3.14 16.76
CA ILE A 69 9.97 3.62 15.84
C ILE A 69 10.94 4.51 16.64
N ASP A 70 12.25 4.33 16.43
CA ASP A 70 13.31 5.16 17.03
C ASP A 70 13.47 6.47 16.23
N LYS A 71 13.31 7.62 16.88
CA LYS A 71 12.99 8.91 16.23
C LYS A 71 14.14 9.88 15.87
N PRO A 72 15.46 9.69 16.09
CA PRO A 72 16.35 10.85 15.96
C PRO A 72 16.64 11.31 14.52
N TYR A 73 16.06 10.71 13.48
CA TYR A 73 16.32 11.12 12.09
C TYR A 73 15.06 11.17 11.22
N TYR A 74 14.20 12.18 11.39
CA TYR A 74 13.36 12.69 10.29
C TYR A 74 13.08 14.16 10.57
N PRO A 75 13.57 15.09 9.73
CA PRO A 75 13.18 15.17 8.31
C PRO A 75 14.37 15.46 7.36
N LEU A 76 14.69 14.60 6.38
CA LEU A 76 15.44 14.93 5.12
C LEU A 76 16.03 13.71 4.37
N LEU A 77 15.81 12.46 4.81
CA LEU A 77 16.55 11.32 4.25
C LEU A 77 15.69 10.50 3.27
N THR A 78 16.23 10.22 2.09
CA THR A 78 15.61 9.34 1.09
C THR A 78 15.73 7.86 1.50
N ALA A 79 14.92 6.99 0.89
CA ALA A 79 14.78 5.56 1.20
C ALA A 79 16.08 4.69 1.16
N GLN A 80 17.24 5.24 0.80
CA GLN A 80 18.53 4.53 0.84
C GLN A 80 19.08 4.33 2.26
N GLU A 81 18.50 4.96 3.28
CA GLU A 81 19.14 5.06 4.61
C GLU A 81 18.37 4.36 5.76
N LEU A 82 17.29 3.65 5.41
CA LEU A 82 16.53 2.79 6.33
C LEU A 82 17.08 1.35 6.27
N ASP A 83 18.01 1.05 7.18
CA ASP A 83 18.56 -0.29 7.42
C ASP A 83 17.62 -1.12 8.32
N MET A 84 17.55 -2.43 8.06
CA MET A 84 16.82 -3.45 8.82
C MET A 84 17.17 -3.46 10.32
N SER A 85 18.33 -2.95 10.71
CA SER A 85 18.72 -2.74 12.12
C SER A 85 17.82 -1.75 12.88
N LYS A 86 17.00 -0.97 12.18
CA LYS A 86 16.16 0.11 12.74
C LYS A 86 14.69 -0.28 12.94
N ILE A 87 14.27 -1.48 12.53
CA ILE A 87 12.89 -1.98 12.65
C ILE A 87 12.85 -3.04 13.76
N LYS A 88 12.12 -2.79 14.84
CA LYS A 88 11.98 -3.71 15.98
C LYS A 88 10.51 -4.15 16.13
N TRP A 89 10.23 -5.40 15.76
CA TRP A 89 8.91 -6.02 15.65
C TRP A 89 8.12 -6.10 16.97
N ILE A 90 6.78 -6.16 16.89
CA ILE A 90 5.88 -6.37 18.04
C ILE A 90 4.82 -7.44 17.71
N ALA A 91 4.67 -8.43 18.58
CA ALA A 91 3.56 -9.37 18.61
C ALA A 91 3.15 -9.65 20.07
N LYS A 92 1.85 -9.90 20.33
CA LYS A 92 1.36 -10.22 21.68
C LYS A 92 2.01 -11.48 22.22
N ALA A 93 2.39 -11.43 23.49
CA ALA A 93 2.85 -12.59 24.27
C ALA A 93 2.03 -13.85 24.00
N GLU A 94 0.71 -13.76 24.18
CA GLU A 94 -0.24 -14.86 24.03
C GLU A 94 -0.33 -15.38 22.60
N PHE A 95 -0.23 -14.50 21.61
CA PHE A 95 -0.16 -14.92 20.21
C PHE A 95 1.13 -15.69 19.93
N ILE A 96 2.26 -15.22 20.48
CA ILE A 96 3.53 -15.93 20.45
C ILE A 96 3.42 -17.28 21.19
N LYS A 97 2.82 -17.31 22.40
CA LYS A 97 2.64 -18.53 23.20
C LYS A 97 1.70 -19.55 22.53
N LYS A 98 0.67 -19.07 21.84
CA LYS A 98 -0.37 -19.92 21.22
C LYS A 98 0.06 -20.43 19.86
N TYR A 99 0.56 -19.54 19.00
CA TYR A 99 0.80 -19.85 17.60
C TYR A 99 2.27 -20.21 17.32
N PHE A 100 3.21 -19.52 17.96
CA PHE A 100 4.64 -19.74 17.70
C PHE A 100 5.32 -20.73 18.66
N LYS A 101 4.59 -21.34 19.61
CA LYS A 101 5.15 -22.30 20.58
C LYS A 101 6.05 -23.38 19.95
N ASN A 102 5.65 -23.88 18.79
CA ASN A 102 6.36 -24.93 18.04
C ASN A 102 7.05 -24.41 16.77
N ARG A 103 7.05 -23.08 16.56
CA ARG A 103 7.54 -22.41 15.33
C ARG A 103 8.41 -21.18 15.67
N LEU A 104 9.09 -21.22 16.82
CA LEU A 104 9.92 -20.12 17.32
C LEU A 104 11.04 -19.73 16.35
N ASN A 105 11.52 -20.68 15.54
CA ASN A 105 12.50 -20.45 14.47
C ASN A 105 12.01 -19.49 13.36
N LEU A 106 10.71 -19.29 13.19
CA LEU A 106 10.16 -18.33 12.22
C LEU A 106 10.38 -16.89 12.69
N LEU A 107 10.35 -16.62 13.99
CA LEU A 107 10.43 -15.27 14.56
C LEU A 107 11.80 -14.60 14.34
N SER A 108 12.86 -15.38 14.11
CA SER A 108 14.18 -14.88 13.74
C SER A 108 14.37 -14.69 12.23
N LYS A 109 13.37 -15.03 11.42
CA LYS A 109 13.38 -14.94 9.95
C LYS A 109 12.17 -14.14 9.48
N PRO A 110 12.25 -12.79 9.50
CA PRO A 110 11.11 -11.90 9.27
C PRO A 110 10.30 -12.22 8.00
N PHE A 111 10.99 -12.58 6.92
CA PHE A 111 10.34 -12.99 5.67
C PHE A 111 9.59 -14.32 5.80
N GLN A 112 10.19 -15.33 6.43
CA GLN A 112 9.55 -16.64 6.60
C GLN A 112 8.35 -16.57 7.54
N LEU A 113 8.44 -15.72 8.57
CA LEU A 113 7.33 -15.38 9.45
C LEU A 113 6.18 -14.72 8.67
N LEU A 114 6.47 -13.64 7.95
CA LEU A 114 5.48 -12.93 7.16
C LEU A 114 4.82 -13.85 6.13
N LYS A 115 5.63 -14.63 5.41
CA LYS A 115 5.16 -15.64 4.45
C LYS A 115 4.21 -16.65 5.11
N THR A 116 4.58 -17.21 6.26
CA THR A 116 3.73 -18.18 6.99
C THR A 116 2.42 -17.54 7.45
N LEU A 117 2.48 -16.31 7.96
CA LEU A 117 1.28 -15.57 8.40
C LEU A 117 0.34 -15.23 7.23
N ILE A 118 0.88 -15.03 6.03
CA ILE A 118 0.11 -14.86 4.79
C ILE A 118 -0.49 -16.21 4.38
N GLU A 119 0.35 -17.24 4.19
CA GLU A 119 -0.06 -18.57 3.69
C GLU A 119 -1.13 -19.23 4.57
N GLU A 120 -1.06 -19.03 5.89
CA GLU A 120 -2.05 -19.57 6.83
C GLU A 120 -3.26 -18.65 7.05
N ASN A 121 -3.43 -17.61 6.22
CA ASN A 121 -4.54 -16.63 6.29
C ASN A 121 -4.67 -15.92 7.66
N ILE A 122 -3.57 -15.75 8.39
CA ILE A 122 -3.61 -15.18 9.74
C ILE A 122 -3.66 -13.66 9.69
N LEU A 123 -2.93 -13.04 8.76
CA LEU A 123 -3.03 -11.59 8.55
C LEU A 123 -4.42 -11.16 8.09
N THR A 124 -5.22 -12.08 7.58
CA THR A 124 -6.60 -11.84 7.11
C THR A 124 -7.65 -12.28 8.12
N GLU A 125 -7.36 -13.24 9.00
CA GLU A 125 -8.22 -13.64 10.13
C GLU A 125 -8.11 -12.75 11.38
N ILE A 126 -7.21 -11.76 11.44
CA ILE A 126 -7.31 -10.68 12.43
C ILE A 126 -8.46 -9.74 12.02
N LYS A 127 -9.67 -10.29 11.97
CA LYS A 127 -10.93 -9.57 12.01
C LYS A 127 -11.27 -9.33 13.49
N LEU A 128 -11.18 -8.06 13.87
CA LEU A 128 -12.04 -7.40 14.86
C LEU A 128 -12.12 -8.07 16.24
N ILE A 129 -11.11 -7.84 17.07
CA ILE A 129 -11.46 -7.46 18.45
C ILE A 129 -11.99 -6.03 18.29
N ASN A 130 -13.31 -5.85 18.44
CA ASN A 130 -13.96 -4.55 18.36
C ASN A 130 -13.08 -3.52 19.08
N PRO A 131 -12.65 -2.44 18.41
CA PRO A 131 -11.95 -1.39 19.13
C PRO A 131 -12.86 -0.94 20.28
N PRO A 132 -12.35 -0.74 21.51
CA PRO A 132 -13.11 0.05 22.47
C PRO A 132 -13.45 1.34 21.74
N GLN A 133 -14.73 1.68 21.75
CA GLN A 133 -15.23 2.90 21.14
C GLN A 133 -14.36 4.05 21.65
N LYS A 134 -13.38 4.48 20.84
CA LYS A 134 -12.87 5.83 21.01
C LYS A 134 -14.11 6.67 20.82
N ASN A 135 -14.44 7.48 21.82
CA ASN A 135 -15.20 8.69 21.62
C ASN A 135 -14.36 9.62 20.71
N LEU A 136 -14.08 9.16 19.49
CA LEU A 136 -14.06 10.03 18.34
C LEU A 136 -15.42 10.66 18.38
N ILE A 137 -15.44 11.99 18.41
CA ILE A 137 -16.65 12.74 18.14
C ILE A 137 -17.22 12.11 16.88
N LYS A 138 -18.29 11.34 17.08
CA LYS A 138 -19.09 10.75 16.04
C LYS A 138 -19.71 11.95 15.34
N ASN A 139 -18.98 12.54 14.39
CA ASN A 139 -19.64 13.06 13.22
C ASN A 139 -20.19 11.83 12.49
N ASN A 140 -21.32 11.32 13.00
CA ASN A 140 -22.13 10.25 12.44
C ASN A 140 -22.68 10.58 11.03
N ASN A 141 -22.14 11.61 10.38
CA ASN A 141 -22.61 12.15 9.11
C ASN A 141 -21.48 12.20 8.07
N VAL A 142 -20.43 11.38 8.17
CA VAL A 142 -19.63 11.08 6.97
C VAL A 142 -20.33 9.98 6.18
N THR A 143 -21.50 10.32 5.66
CA THR A 143 -22.07 9.59 4.52
C THR A 143 -21.16 9.87 3.34
N PHE A 144 -20.44 8.87 2.85
CA PHE A 144 -19.75 8.97 1.57
C PHE A 144 -20.72 8.49 0.48
N PRO A 145 -21.40 9.39 -0.25
CA PRO A 145 -22.21 9.02 -1.40
C PRO A 145 -21.33 8.62 -2.62
N GLN A 146 -20.09 8.19 -2.40
CA GLN A 146 -19.14 7.87 -3.46
C GLN A 146 -19.18 6.37 -3.76
N THR A 147 -19.43 6.05 -5.02
CA THR A 147 -19.24 4.70 -5.55
C THR A 147 -17.74 4.46 -5.78
N ILE A 148 -17.21 3.36 -5.26
CA ILE A 148 -15.77 3.04 -5.28
C ILE A 148 -15.53 1.70 -5.96
N LEU A 149 -14.76 1.72 -7.05
CA LEU A 149 -14.33 0.51 -7.77
C LEU A 149 -12.84 0.26 -7.57
N ALA A 150 -12.48 -0.89 -7.00
CA ALA A 150 -11.10 -1.36 -7.04
C ALA A 150 -10.82 -2.03 -8.39
N ILE A 151 -9.74 -1.62 -9.08
CA ILE A 151 -9.31 -2.17 -10.38
C ILE A 151 -8.04 -2.99 -10.18
N ILE A 152 -8.08 -4.25 -10.59
CA ILE A 152 -6.99 -5.22 -10.46
C ILE A 152 -6.64 -5.79 -11.84
N PRO A 153 -5.61 -5.26 -12.53
CA PRO A 153 -5.02 -5.93 -13.68
C PRO A 153 -4.36 -7.24 -13.24
N HIS A 154 -4.66 -8.35 -13.90
CA HIS A 154 -4.15 -9.66 -13.55
C HIS A 154 -3.51 -10.34 -14.77
N LEU A 155 -2.28 -10.83 -14.62
CA LEU A 155 -1.61 -11.66 -15.62
C LEU A 155 -0.77 -12.74 -14.91
N ASN A 156 -1.19 -14.00 -15.01
CA ASN A 156 -0.52 -15.16 -14.42
C ASN A 156 -0.22 -15.01 -12.91
N CYS A 157 -1.11 -14.36 -12.16
CA CYS A 157 -0.94 -14.08 -10.73
C CYS A 157 -1.86 -14.92 -9.82
N ASN A 158 -2.35 -16.08 -10.30
CA ASN A 158 -3.33 -16.92 -9.57
C ASN A 158 -2.89 -17.25 -8.13
N GLN A 159 -1.61 -17.58 -7.93
CA GLN A 159 -1.08 -17.95 -6.62
C GLN A 159 -1.14 -16.84 -5.55
N TRP A 160 -1.30 -15.57 -5.96
CA TRP A 160 -1.39 -14.43 -5.03
C TRP A 160 -2.76 -13.75 -5.03
N LEU A 161 -3.57 -13.98 -6.06
CA LEU A 161 -4.84 -13.30 -6.25
C LEU A 161 -5.79 -13.49 -5.07
N ASN A 162 -5.78 -14.65 -4.41
CA ASN A 162 -6.59 -14.89 -3.22
C ASN A 162 -6.25 -13.91 -2.07
N PHE A 163 -4.96 -13.62 -1.84
CA PHE A 163 -4.55 -12.65 -0.83
C PHE A 163 -4.92 -11.22 -1.21
N CYS A 164 -4.72 -10.88 -2.49
CA CYS A 164 -5.13 -9.59 -3.05
C CYS A 164 -6.63 -9.34 -2.80
N LEU A 165 -7.49 -10.26 -3.25
CA LEU A 165 -8.93 -10.16 -3.09
C LEU A 165 -9.36 -10.17 -1.62
N LEU A 166 -8.81 -11.09 -0.81
CA LEU A 166 -9.14 -11.18 0.60
C LEU A 166 -8.81 -9.89 1.38
N SER A 167 -7.74 -9.19 0.98
CA SER A 167 -7.39 -7.90 1.59
C SER A 167 -8.36 -6.77 1.24
N LEU A 168 -8.94 -6.79 0.04
CA LEU A 168 -9.89 -5.77 -0.43
C LEU A 168 -11.31 -6.02 0.07
N VAL A 169 -11.75 -7.28 0.15
CA VAL A 169 -13.11 -7.59 0.65
C VAL A 169 -13.25 -7.36 2.16
N ASN A 170 -12.14 -7.34 2.89
CA ASN A 170 -12.09 -7.13 4.35
C ASN A 170 -11.70 -5.71 4.76
N GLN A 171 -11.87 -4.72 3.87
CA GLN A 171 -11.66 -3.32 4.24
C GLN A 171 -12.66 -2.87 5.33
N THR A 172 -12.25 -1.99 6.23
CA THR A 172 -13.10 -1.43 7.31
C THR A 172 -14.28 -0.63 6.75
N ILE A 173 -14.04 0.01 5.60
CA ILE A 173 -15.08 0.57 4.74
C ILE A 173 -15.23 -0.36 3.53
N PRO A 174 -16.42 -0.89 3.22
CA PRO A 174 -16.60 -1.76 2.07
C PRO A 174 -16.45 -0.98 0.75
N LEU A 175 -15.76 -1.58 -0.22
CA LEU A 175 -15.78 -1.14 -1.61
C LEU A 175 -17.16 -1.38 -2.22
N THR A 176 -17.59 -0.53 -3.16
CA THR A 176 -18.84 -0.77 -3.91
C THR A 176 -18.69 -2.02 -4.77
N ASN A 177 -17.61 -2.12 -5.55
CA ASN A 177 -17.28 -3.29 -6.33
C ASN A 177 -15.76 -3.47 -6.46
N ILE A 178 -15.36 -4.68 -6.85
CA ILE A 178 -13.99 -5.02 -7.23
C ILE A 178 -14.04 -5.59 -8.65
N VAL A 179 -13.14 -5.15 -9.52
CA VAL A 179 -12.97 -5.74 -10.85
C VAL A 179 -11.57 -6.30 -11.01
N VAL A 180 -11.51 -7.60 -11.32
CA VAL A 180 -10.31 -8.26 -11.82
C VAL A 180 -10.43 -8.30 -13.34
N VAL A 181 -9.37 -7.89 -14.03
CA VAL A 181 -9.28 -8.03 -15.48
C VAL A 181 -8.14 -8.98 -15.81
N ASP A 182 -8.47 -10.19 -16.23
CA ASP A 182 -7.52 -11.19 -16.71
C ASP A 182 -6.98 -10.76 -18.08
N ASP A 183 -5.69 -10.43 -18.12
CA ASP A 183 -4.95 -9.99 -19.30
C ASP A 183 -4.53 -11.17 -20.19
N ASN A 184 -5.43 -12.14 -20.34
CA ASN A 184 -5.22 -13.39 -21.07
C ASN A 184 -4.14 -14.31 -20.45
N SER A 185 -4.27 -14.59 -19.16
CA SER A 185 -3.43 -15.56 -18.44
C SER A 185 -3.52 -16.98 -19.03
N LYS A 186 -2.45 -17.75 -18.85
CA LYS A 186 -2.40 -19.18 -19.23
C LYS A 186 -3.44 -20.00 -18.48
N GLU A 187 -3.61 -19.71 -17.19
CA GLU A 187 -4.60 -20.32 -16.32
C GLU A 187 -5.62 -19.26 -15.89
N SER A 188 -6.91 -19.54 -16.11
CA SER A 188 -7.97 -18.60 -15.77
C SER A 188 -8.11 -18.40 -14.26
N PRO A 189 -8.26 -17.15 -13.76
CA PRO A 189 -8.54 -16.87 -12.35
C PRO A 189 -10.02 -17.04 -11.98
N GLU A 190 -10.87 -17.60 -12.85
CA GLU A 190 -12.32 -17.68 -12.67
C GLU A 190 -12.74 -18.37 -11.37
N ILE A 191 -12.12 -19.51 -11.05
CA ILE A 191 -12.41 -20.27 -9.82
C ILE A 191 -12.12 -19.41 -8.57
N ILE A 192 -10.98 -18.69 -8.57
CA ILE A 192 -10.60 -17.80 -7.47
C ILE A 192 -11.61 -16.67 -7.34
N CYS A 193 -11.97 -16.02 -8.46
CA CYS A 193 -12.89 -14.88 -8.45
C CYS A 193 -14.31 -15.28 -8.00
N LYS A 194 -14.79 -16.48 -8.36
CA LYS A 194 -16.11 -17.00 -7.95
C LYS A 194 -16.27 -17.15 -6.43
N ASN A 195 -15.18 -17.26 -5.69
CA ASN A 195 -15.22 -17.32 -4.22
C ASN A 195 -15.53 -15.96 -3.56
N TYR A 196 -15.58 -14.86 -4.33
CA TYR A 196 -15.78 -13.51 -3.83
C TYR A 196 -16.98 -12.84 -4.52
N PRO A 197 -18.18 -12.83 -3.92
CA PRO A 197 -19.42 -12.35 -4.57
C PRO A 197 -19.37 -10.89 -5.08
N GLN A 198 -18.57 -10.03 -4.46
CA GLN A 198 -18.38 -8.62 -4.86
C GLN A 198 -17.36 -8.40 -5.99
N VAL A 199 -16.72 -9.49 -6.47
CA VAL A 199 -15.69 -9.44 -7.51
C VAL A 199 -16.30 -9.76 -8.87
N THR A 200 -16.05 -8.87 -9.82
CA THR A 200 -16.34 -9.09 -11.24
C THR A 200 -15.07 -9.49 -11.96
N LEU A 201 -15.12 -10.57 -12.73
CA LEU A 201 -14.04 -10.98 -13.61
C LEU A 201 -14.36 -10.58 -15.05
N LEU A 202 -13.48 -9.77 -15.61
CA LEU A 202 -13.43 -9.47 -17.04
C LEU A 202 -12.17 -10.09 -17.65
N LYS A 203 -12.16 -10.24 -18.97
CA LYS A 203 -11.03 -10.80 -19.72
C LYS A 203 -10.74 -10.03 -21.00
N THR A 204 -9.46 -9.84 -21.31
CA THR A 204 -8.97 -9.32 -22.60
C THR A 204 -8.88 -10.44 -23.63
N SER A 205 -8.95 -10.11 -24.93
CA SER A 205 -8.77 -11.08 -26.02
C SER A 205 -7.32 -11.50 -26.22
N GLU A 206 -6.39 -10.63 -25.86
CA GLU A 206 -4.94 -10.80 -25.91
C GLU A 206 -4.31 -9.98 -24.78
N SER A 207 -3.04 -10.25 -24.43
CA SER A 207 -2.36 -9.47 -23.39
C SER A 207 -2.04 -8.07 -23.90
N VAL A 208 -2.56 -7.06 -23.20
CA VAL A 208 -2.44 -5.64 -23.55
C VAL A 208 -1.75 -4.81 -22.48
N GLY A 209 -1.52 -5.38 -21.30
CA GLY A 209 -0.87 -4.70 -20.19
C GLY A 209 -1.80 -3.84 -19.31
N PRO A 210 -1.28 -3.39 -18.16
CA PRO A 210 -2.10 -2.85 -17.07
C PRO A 210 -2.77 -1.52 -17.40
N TYR A 211 -2.10 -0.61 -18.12
CA TYR A 211 -2.66 0.72 -18.37
C TYR A 211 -3.78 0.70 -19.43
N GLN A 212 -3.69 -0.20 -20.42
CA GLN A 212 -4.79 -0.44 -21.35
C GLN A 212 -6.02 -1.01 -20.64
N ILE A 213 -5.81 -1.93 -19.70
CA ILE A 213 -6.86 -2.48 -18.82
C ILE A 213 -7.50 -1.36 -17.99
N ILE A 214 -6.70 -0.63 -17.20
CA ILE A 214 -7.16 0.43 -16.31
C ILE A 214 -7.97 1.46 -17.09
N GLN A 215 -7.43 1.94 -18.21
CA GLN A 215 -8.09 2.94 -19.04
C GLN A 215 -9.39 2.43 -19.64
N SER A 216 -9.45 1.15 -20.03
CA SER A 216 -10.66 0.54 -20.58
C SER A 216 -11.76 0.37 -19.54
N VAL A 217 -11.41 -0.02 -18.31
CA VAL A 217 -12.35 -0.09 -17.18
C VAL A 217 -12.91 1.29 -16.86
N ILE A 218 -12.05 2.32 -16.75
CA ILE A 218 -12.47 3.69 -16.44
C ILE A 218 -13.43 4.25 -17.52
N LYS A 219 -13.23 3.87 -18.79
CA LYS A 219 -14.09 4.32 -19.90
C LYS A 219 -15.42 3.56 -19.99
N GLN A 220 -15.51 2.38 -19.40
CA GLN A 220 -16.69 1.51 -19.45
C GLN A 220 -17.49 1.52 -18.15
N THR A 221 -17.09 2.35 -17.18
CA THR A 221 -17.71 2.48 -15.86
C THR A 221 -17.81 3.96 -15.44
N ASN A 222 -18.59 4.23 -14.40
CA ASN A 222 -18.97 5.57 -13.95
C ASN A 222 -18.84 5.77 -12.43
N TYR A 223 -18.05 4.94 -11.76
CA TYR A 223 -17.76 5.08 -10.33
C TYR A 223 -17.11 6.44 -10.02
N ASP A 224 -17.43 7.02 -8.86
CA ASP A 224 -16.91 8.32 -8.44
C ASP A 224 -15.41 8.28 -8.16
N VAL A 225 -14.94 7.14 -7.66
CA VAL A 225 -13.56 6.92 -7.22
C VAL A 225 -13.07 5.56 -7.70
N TYR A 226 -11.81 5.52 -8.13
CA TYR A 226 -11.11 4.29 -8.46
C TYR A 226 -9.98 4.05 -7.47
N LEU A 227 -9.91 2.84 -6.91
CA LEU A 227 -8.81 2.33 -6.10
C LEU A 227 -7.95 1.41 -6.97
N PHE A 228 -6.64 1.60 -6.99
CA PHE A 228 -5.73 0.72 -7.71
C PHE A 228 -5.16 -0.36 -6.79
N GLN A 229 -4.93 -1.55 -7.32
CA GLN A 229 -4.34 -2.68 -6.61
C GLN A 229 -3.71 -3.64 -7.62
N ASP A 230 -2.46 -4.06 -7.39
CA ASP A 230 -1.84 -5.11 -8.20
C ASP A 230 -2.26 -6.51 -7.70
N ALA A 231 -2.37 -7.46 -8.63
CA ALA A 231 -2.89 -8.81 -8.36
C ALA A 231 -1.96 -9.68 -7.48
N ASP A 232 -0.68 -9.34 -7.38
CA ASP A 232 0.34 -10.02 -6.59
C ASP A 232 0.66 -9.36 -5.24
N ASP A 233 -0.04 -8.26 -4.95
CA ASP A 233 0.09 -7.44 -3.76
C ASP A 233 -1.14 -7.56 -2.85
N TRP A 234 -1.09 -6.93 -1.67
CA TRP A 234 -2.23 -6.86 -0.75
C TRP A 234 -2.24 -5.57 0.08
N SER A 235 -3.39 -5.25 0.67
CA SER A 235 -3.60 -4.04 1.47
C SER A 235 -3.85 -4.34 2.95
N THR A 236 -3.60 -3.36 3.83
CA THR A 236 -4.14 -3.39 5.20
C THR A 236 -5.66 -3.18 5.16
N SER A 237 -6.39 -3.70 6.15
CA SER A 237 -7.86 -3.57 6.22
C SER A 237 -8.34 -2.12 6.35
N ASN A 238 -7.53 -1.22 6.88
CA ASN A 238 -7.88 0.20 7.04
C ASN A 238 -7.42 1.08 5.87
N ARG A 239 -6.83 0.52 4.79
CA ARG A 239 -6.28 1.31 3.68
C ARG A 239 -7.31 2.28 3.13
N LEU A 240 -8.48 1.78 2.72
CA LEU A 240 -9.51 2.58 2.07
C LEU A 240 -9.99 3.73 2.96
N GLU A 241 -10.23 3.45 4.25
CA GLU A 241 -10.60 4.46 5.24
C GLU A 241 -9.53 5.55 5.36
N THR A 242 -8.26 5.17 5.49
CA THR A 242 -7.13 6.11 5.56
C THR A 242 -7.12 7.05 4.36
N VAL A 243 -7.18 6.49 3.15
CA VAL A 243 -7.00 7.27 1.94
C VAL A 243 -8.25 8.09 1.55
N LEU A 244 -9.46 7.60 1.84
CA LEU A 244 -10.71 8.37 1.69
C LEU A 244 -10.79 9.52 2.68
N THR A 245 -10.40 9.30 3.94
CA THR A 245 -10.41 10.35 4.96
C THR A 245 -9.50 11.49 4.53
N LEU A 246 -8.24 11.18 4.16
CA LEU A 246 -7.30 12.17 3.67
C LEU A 246 -7.79 12.88 2.41
N MET A 247 -8.36 12.13 1.45
CA MET A 247 -8.92 12.71 0.22
C MET A 247 -10.01 13.75 0.51
N ASN A 248 -10.90 13.48 1.46
CA ASN A 248 -12.04 14.36 1.74
C ASN A 248 -11.65 15.53 2.66
N GLU A 249 -10.84 15.31 3.69
CA GLU A 249 -10.36 16.37 4.59
C GLU A 249 -9.50 17.41 3.86
N THR A 250 -8.71 16.98 2.89
CA THR A 250 -7.81 17.87 2.15
C THR A 250 -8.35 18.28 0.79
N ASN A 251 -9.50 17.74 0.36
CA ASN A 251 -10.00 17.86 -1.00
C ASN A 251 -8.93 17.50 -2.06
N ALA A 252 -8.17 16.44 -1.81
CA ALA A 252 -7.19 15.93 -2.77
C ALA A 252 -7.88 15.19 -3.93
N ASP A 253 -7.22 15.17 -5.09
CA ASP A 253 -7.68 14.50 -6.29
C ASP A 253 -7.19 13.04 -6.36
N LEU A 254 -5.93 12.83 -5.96
CA LEU A 254 -5.22 11.55 -5.96
C LEU A 254 -4.50 11.40 -4.60
N VAL A 255 -4.70 10.27 -3.94
CA VAL A 255 -4.09 9.99 -2.64
C VAL A 255 -3.46 8.60 -2.65
N GLY A 256 -2.19 8.50 -2.27
CA GLY A 256 -1.48 7.23 -2.05
C GLY A 256 -1.15 6.98 -0.58
N THR A 257 -0.46 5.86 -0.32
CA THR A 257 0.08 5.50 1.00
C THR A 257 1.54 5.07 0.87
N GLN A 258 2.17 4.84 2.02
CA GLN A 258 3.48 4.19 2.11
C GLN A 258 3.36 2.69 1.83
N GLU A 259 4.47 2.02 1.49
CA GLU A 259 4.52 0.57 1.23
C GLU A 259 5.42 -0.19 2.21
N TYR A 260 5.04 -1.43 2.50
CA TYR A 260 5.97 -2.49 2.88
C TYR A 260 6.35 -3.29 1.64
N ARG A 261 7.59 -3.14 1.20
CA ARG A 261 8.12 -3.93 0.08
C ARG A 261 8.56 -5.29 0.57
N VAL A 262 7.85 -6.32 0.16
CA VAL A 262 8.14 -7.73 0.45
C VAL A 262 9.02 -8.28 -0.67
N ASP A 263 10.34 -8.24 -0.47
CA ASP A 263 11.35 -8.71 -1.42
C ASP A 263 11.59 -10.21 -1.24
N GLU A 264 10.91 -11.01 -2.06
CA GLU A 264 11.03 -12.47 -2.05
C GLU A 264 12.38 -12.96 -2.58
N ILE A 265 13.02 -12.16 -3.43
CA ILE A 265 14.32 -12.49 -4.04
C ILE A 265 15.39 -12.48 -2.95
N ASN A 266 15.42 -11.42 -2.16
CA ASN A 266 16.38 -11.25 -1.09
C ASN A 266 15.88 -11.74 0.28
N GLN A 267 14.62 -12.22 0.34
CA GLN A 267 13.96 -12.68 1.56
C GLN A 267 13.95 -11.63 2.68
N ILE A 268 13.60 -10.39 2.34
CA ILE A 268 13.51 -9.26 3.28
C ILE A 268 12.21 -8.48 3.11
N THR A 269 11.86 -7.68 4.10
CA THR A 269 10.73 -6.74 4.03
C THR A 269 11.20 -5.36 4.42
N ILE A 270 10.99 -4.38 3.53
CA ILE A 270 11.53 -3.03 3.66
C ILE A 270 10.39 -2.02 3.67
N PRO A 271 10.25 -1.15 4.68
CA PRO A 271 9.35 -0.01 4.60
C PRO A 271 9.91 1.00 3.60
N VAL A 272 9.09 1.42 2.65
CA VAL A 272 9.47 2.43 1.66
C VAL A 272 8.52 3.61 1.76
N THR A 273 9.13 4.77 1.91
CA THR A 273 8.42 6.03 2.03
C THR A 273 8.43 6.82 0.73
N TYR A 274 7.35 7.56 0.53
CA TYR A 274 7.09 8.51 -0.54
C TYR A 274 6.80 9.89 0.08
N PRO A 275 7.15 10.99 -0.60
CA PRO A 275 6.85 12.34 -0.13
C PRO A 275 5.37 12.55 0.17
N LEU A 276 5.04 13.21 1.28
CA LEU A 276 3.64 13.48 1.65
C LEU A 276 2.99 14.49 0.70
N ASP A 277 3.72 15.54 0.32
CA ASP A 277 3.34 16.46 -0.76
C ASP A 277 3.99 16.02 -2.07
N VAL A 278 3.21 15.34 -2.91
CA VAL A 278 3.70 14.78 -4.17
C VAL A 278 3.90 15.87 -5.21
N ASN A 279 3.07 16.92 -5.19
CA ASN A 279 3.20 18.05 -6.10
C ASN A 279 4.52 18.78 -5.88
N LEU A 280 4.85 19.10 -4.62
CA LEU A 280 6.10 19.76 -4.26
C LEU A 280 7.31 18.90 -4.65
N ALA A 281 7.28 17.61 -4.31
CA ALA A 281 8.39 16.71 -4.63
C ALA A 281 8.64 16.60 -6.14
N LEU A 282 7.59 16.52 -6.96
CA LEU A 282 7.72 16.44 -8.42
C LEU A 282 8.11 17.77 -9.07
N LYS A 283 7.82 18.89 -8.40
CA LYS A 283 8.34 20.21 -8.76
C LYS A 283 9.84 20.33 -8.58
N GLU A 284 10.37 19.76 -7.50
CA GLU A 284 11.80 19.76 -7.23
C GLU A 284 12.55 18.75 -8.11
N LYS A 285 12.01 17.53 -8.24
CA LYS A 285 12.66 16.46 -8.97
C LYS A 285 11.65 15.51 -9.64
N PRO A 286 11.62 15.46 -10.99
CA PRO A 286 10.85 14.45 -11.71
C PRO A 286 11.22 13.03 -11.30
N GLY A 287 10.23 12.24 -10.84
CA GLY A 287 10.46 10.91 -10.32
C GLY A 287 9.17 10.17 -9.94
N HIS A 288 9.30 9.23 -8.99
CA HIS A 288 8.21 8.38 -8.50
C HIS A 288 7.78 8.88 -7.10
N GLY A 289 7.11 10.03 -7.06
CA GLY A 289 6.65 10.64 -5.80
C GLY A 289 5.47 9.94 -5.15
N LEU A 290 4.86 8.97 -5.83
CA LEU A 290 3.76 8.14 -5.35
C LEU A 290 3.87 6.78 -6.04
N LEU A 291 3.56 5.71 -5.31
CA LEU A 291 3.44 4.37 -5.88
C LEU A 291 2.00 4.13 -6.32
N HIS A 292 1.80 3.93 -7.62
CA HIS A 292 0.46 3.92 -8.20
C HIS A 292 -0.50 2.89 -7.60
N PRO A 293 -0.10 1.62 -7.38
CA PRO A 293 -0.97 0.64 -6.74
C PRO A 293 -1.40 0.98 -5.31
N THR A 294 -0.77 1.95 -4.62
CA THR A 294 -1.21 2.37 -3.28
C THR A 294 -2.36 3.37 -3.32
N SER A 295 -2.72 3.88 -4.49
CA SER A 295 -3.54 5.06 -4.61
C SER A 295 -5.04 4.84 -4.87
N LEU A 296 -5.85 5.81 -4.43
CA LEU A 296 -7.17 6.09 -4.99
C LEU A 296 -7.16 7.41 -5.74
N ILE A 297 -8.06 7.56 -6.70
CA ILE A 297 -8.22 8.79 -7.48
C ILE A 297 -9.69 9.08 -7.78
N ARG A 298 -10.06 10.35 -7.78
CA ARG A 298 -11.38 10.81 -8.26
C ARG A 298 -11.50 10.58 -9.76
N ARG A 299 -12.64 10.07 -10.22
CA ARG A 299 -12.92 9.92 -11.66
C ARG A 299 -12.83 11.25 -12.40
N SER A 300 -13.34 12.33 -11.80
CA SER A 300 -13.25 13.69 -12.37
C SER A 300 -11.80 14.11 -12.64
N ALA A 301 -10.86 13.75 -11.76
CA ALA A 301 -9.44 14.05 -11.91
C ALA A 301 -8.80 13.28 -13.08
N ILE A 302 -9.17 12.01 -13.27
CA ILE A 302 -8.72 11.23 -14.44
C ILE A 302 -9.28 11.84 -15.73
N LEU A 303 -10.56 12.20 -15.75
CA LEU A 303 -11.21 12.78 -16.94
C LEU A 303 -10.63 14.14 -17.30
N LYS A 304 -10.31 14.98 -16.31
CA LYS A 304 -9.61 16.26 -16.50
C LYS A 304 -8.27 16.08 -17.24
N LEU A 305 -7.62 14.94 -17.02
CA LEU A 305 -6.35 14.57 -17.62
C LEU A 305 -6.47 13.67 -18.85
N ASN A 306 -7.66 13.51 -19.44
CA ASN A 306 -7.86 12.64 -20.61
C ASN A 306 -7.40 11.17 -20.40
N GLY A 307 -7.28 10.70 -19.14
CA GLY A 307 -6.87 9.34 -18.84
C GLY A 307 -5.35 9.09 -18.74
N PHE A 308 -4.99 7.81 -18.77
CA PHE A 308 -3.65 7.26 -18.76
C PHE A 308 -3.08 7.13 -20.18
N ALA A 309 -1.75 7.16 -20.31
CA ALA A 309 -1.07 6.74 -21.54
C ALA A 309 -1.21 5.22 -21.75
N ASN A 310 -2.38 4.81 -22.22
CA ASN A 310 -2.80 3.42 -22.33
C ASN A 310 -2.11 2.62 -23.44
N GLY A 311 -1.28 3.26 -24.27
CA GLY A 311 -0.42 2.55 -25.22
C GLY A 311 0.93 2.09 -24.65
N LEU A 312 1.23 2.41 -23.40
CA LEU A 312 2.45 1.96 -22.72
C LEU A 312 2.22 0.60 -22.06
N LEU A 313 3.24 -0.28 -22.11
CA LEU A 313 3.23 -1.55 -21.36
C LEU A 313 3.70 -1.37 -19.91
N PHE A 314 4.65 -0.46 -19.68
CA PHE A 314 5.21 -0.11 -18.38
C PHE A 314 5.42 1.42 -18.31
N GLY A 315 5.43 2.00 -17.11
CA GLY A 315 5.71 3.44 -16.91
C GLY A 315 4.55 4.38 -17.23
N GLY A 316 3.35 3.86 -17.53
CA GLY A 316 2.14 4.66 -17.71
C GLY A 316 1.66 5.34 -16.42
N ASP A 317 2.03 4.81 -15.27
CA ASP A 317 1.85 5.43 -13.95
C ASP A 317 2.79 6.62 -13.75
N THR A 318 4.07 6.47 -14.09
CA THR A 318 5.04 7.58 -14.08
C THR A 318 4.63 8.67 -15.05
N GLU A 319 4.18 8.30 -16.26
CA GLU A 319 3.64 9.24 -17.24
C GLU A 319 2.46 10.03 -16.66
N PHE A 320 1.47 9.31 -16.11
CA PHE A 320 0.28 9.93 -15.55
C PHE A 320 0.65 10.87 -14.41
N LEU A 321 1.52 10.45 -13.49
CA LEU A 321 1.90 11.24 -12.31
C LEU A 321 2.69 12.51 -12.70
N LEU A 322 3.63 12.40 -13.64
CA LEU A 322 4.40 13.54 -14.17
C LEU A 322 3.53 14.53 -14.95
N ARG A 323 2.39 14.09 -15.50
CA ARG A 323 1.42 14.98 -16.12
C ARG A 323 0.43 15.55 -15.10
N ALA A 324 0.00 14.74 -14.15
CA ALA A 324 -1.04 15.05 -13.18
C ALA A 324 -0.65 16.14 -12.19
N HIS A 325 0.60 16.17 -11.73
CA HIS A 325 1.01 17.08 -10.65
C HIS A 325 0.95 18.57 -11.02
N PHE A 326 0.78 18.91 -12.30
CA PHE A 326 0.53 20.27 -12.76
C PHE A 326 -0.93 20.72 -12.59
N HIS A 327 -1.87 19.76 -12.47
CA HIS A 327 -3.30 20.02 -12.58
C HIS A 327 -4.11 19.52 -11.38
N LEU A 328 -3.55 18.60 -10.60
CA LEU A 328 -4.22 17.89 -9.52
C LEU A 328 -3.54 18.15 -8.17
N LYS A 329 -4.31 18.08 -7.08
CA LYS A 329 -3.79 17.99 -5.72
C LYS A 329 -3.49 16.54 -5.38
N ILE A 330 -2.22 16.20 -5.17
CA ILE A 330 -1.73 14.84 -5.01
C ILE A 330 -0.99 14.72 -3.68
N LEU A 331 -1.45 13.81 -2.82
CA LEU A 331 -0.88 13.60 -1.49
C LEU A 331 -0.58 12.12 -1.23
N ASN A 332 0.33 11.84 -0.31
CA ASN A 332 0.44 10.52 0.32
C ASN A 332 0.06 10.61 1.80
N SER A 333 -0.64 9.58 2.29
CA SER A 333 -0.75 9.33 3.72
C SER A 333 0.59 8.88 4.30
N PRO A 334 0.95 9.27 5.54
CA PRO A 334 2.13 8.73 6.22
C PRO A 334 1.97 7.25 6.63
N GLU A 335 0.75 6.69 6.55
CA GLU A 335 0.45 5.33 6.94
C GLU A 335 0.96 4.29 5.93
N PHE A 336 1.42 3.15 6.45
CA PHE A 336 1.86 2.00 5.64
C PHE A 336 0.71 1.03 5.42
N CYS A 337 -0.07 1.27 4.37
CA CYS A 337 -1.30 0.51 4.10
C CYS A 337 -1.19 -0.49 2.95
N TYR A 338 -0.02 -0.64 2.34
CA TYR A 338 0.16 -1.44 1.13
C TYR A 338 1.37 -2.35 1.23
N PHE A 339 1.24 -3.61 0.81
CA PHE A 339 2.33 -4.57 0.76
C PHE A 339 2.64 -4.91 -0.69
N ARG A 340 3.79 -4.45 -1.16
CA ARG A 340 4.23 -4.68 -2.53
C ARG A 340 5.19 -5.84 -2.62
N ARG A 341 4.86 -6.84 -3.42
CA ARG A 341 5.70 -7.99 -3.69
C ARG A 341 6.77 -7.64 -4.73
N LYS A 342 8.03 -7.80 -4.35
CA LYS A 342 9.16 -7.84 -5.29
C LYS A 342 9.57 -9.29 -5.48
N ARG A 343 9.30 -9.80 -6.67
CA ARG A 343 9.52 -11.18 -7.09
C ARG A 343 10.19 -11.22 -8.45
N VAL A 344 10.69 -12.40 -8.84
CA VAL A 344 11.19 -12.64 -10.20
C VAL A 344 10.06 -12.51 -11.24
N ASP A 345 10.44 -12.17 -12.46
CA ASP A 345 9.55 -12.09 -13.63
C ASP A 345 8.33 -11.16 -13.45
N SER A 346 8.49 -10.09 -12.66
CA SER A 346 7.54 -8.98 -12.66
C SER A 346 7.95 -7.93 -13.68
N LEU A 347 7.04 -7.01 -14.03
CA LEU A 347 7.36 -5.90 -14.94
C LEU A 347 8.56 -5.07 -14.45
N THR A 348 8.81 -5.04 -13.13
CA THR A 348 9.88 -4.24 -12.51
C THR A 348 11.20 -5.00 -12.34
N THR A 349 11.19 -6.34 -12.42
CA THR A 349 12.37 -7.20 -12.22
C THR A 349 12.78 -7.98 -13.48
N SER A 350 11.94 -8.03 -14.51
CA SER A 350 12.26 -8.63 -15.80
C SER A 350 13.46 -7.93 -16.46
N PRO A 351 14.38 -8.66 -17.13
CA PRO A 351 15.47 -8.05 -17.89
C PRO A 351 15.00 -7.11 -19.01
N ILE A 352 13.82 -7.36 -19.59
CA ILE A 352 13.31 -6.63 -20.76
C ILE A 352 12.62 -5.33 -20.35
N THR A 353 11.85 -5.36 -19.26
CA THR A 353 10.99 -4.25 -18.85
C THR A 353 11.37 -3.66 -17.51
N GLY A 354 12.27 -4.28 -16.76
CA GLY A 354 12.59 -3.95 -15.37
C GLY A 354 13.25 -2.59 -15.18
N LEU A 355 13.46 -2.22 -13.91
CA LEU A 355 13.99 -0.91 -13.52
C LEU A 355 15.31 -0.55 -14.20
N ASP A 356 16.17 -1.55 -14.42
CA ASP A 356 17.48 -1.37 -15.04
C ASP A 356 17.52 -1.59 -16.55
N SER A 357 16.40 -1.99 -17.15
CA SER A 357 16.31 -2.24 -18.60
C SER A 357 16.53 -0.96 -19.42
N VAL A 358 17.18 -1.10 -20.58
CA VAL A 358 17.40 0.01 -21.52
C VAL A 358 16.07 0.64 -21.92
N ARG A 359 15.07 -0.19 -22.25
CA ARG A 359 13.74 0.28 -22.65
C ARG A 359 13.06 1.15 -21.60
N ARG A 360 13.19 0.79 -20.31
CA ARG A 360 12.63 1.61 -19.22
C ARG A 360 13.40 2.90 -19.01
N LYS A 361 14.73 2.85 -19.07
CA LYS A 361 15.58 4.05 -18.96
C LYS A 361 15.27 5.06 -20.08
N ASP A 362 15.15 4.60 -21.31
CA ASP A 362 14.79 5.43 -22.47
C ASP A 362 13.40 6.05 -22.33
N LEU A 363 12.41 5.26 -21.90
CA LEU A 363 11.06 5.77 -21.65
C LEU A 363 11.08 6.84 -20.55
N LEU A 364 11.71 6.55 -19.41
CA LEU A 364 11.79 7.50 -18.30
C LEU A 364 12.49 8.81 -18.70
N GLN A 365 13.52 8.74 -19.55
CA GLN A 365 14.17 9.93 -20.09
C GLN A 365 13.19 10.77 -20.92
N LYS A 366 12.44 10.14 -21.83
CA LYS A 366 11.40 10.82 -22.64
C LYS A 366 10.31 11.45 -21.77
N LEU A 367 9.80 10.71 -20.78
CA LEU A 367 8.77 11.21 -19.86
C LEU A 367 9.27 12.41 -19.04
N LYS A 368 10.53 12.39 -18.60
CA LYS A 368 11.14 13.54 -17.92
C LYS A 368 11.30 14.75 -18.83
N GLN A 369 11.65 14.56 -20.11
CA GLN A 369 11.71 15.65 -21.09
C GLN A 369 10.32 16.28 -21.32
N ILE A 370 9.27 15.46 -21.40
CA ILE A 370 7.89 15.96 -21.51
C ILE A 370 7.49 16.76 -20.26
N ALA A 371 7.83 16.26 -19.07
CA ALA A 371 7.59 16.97 -17.82
C ALA A 371 8.35 18.32 -17.78
N GLN A 372 9.61 18.33 -18.22
CA GLN A 372 10.41 19.57 -18.33
C GLN A 372 9.76 20.57 -19.30
N SER A 373 9.31 20.11 -20.46
CA SER A 373 8.60 20.97 -21.42
C SER A 373 7.34 21.61 -20.81
N ASN A 374 6.64 20.93 -19.90
CA ASN A 374 5.52 21.53 -19.18
C ASN A 374 5.93 22.67 -18.23
N TYR A 375 7.09 22.56 -17.58
CA TYR A 375 7.67 23.67 -16.80
C TYR A 375 8.02 24.86 -17.70
N ASP A 376 8.68 24.60 -18.83
CA ASP A 376 9.04 25.65 -19.78
C ASP A 376 7.79 26.35 -20.32
N ARG A 377 6.71 25.60 -20.59
CA ARG A 377 5.41 26.17 -20.99
C ARG A 377 4.87 27.13 -19.95
N ILE A 378 4.87 26.75 -18.66
CA ILE A 378 4.41 27.62 -17.57
C ILE A 378 5.24 28.91 -17.51
N GLN A 379 6.56 28.79 -17.62
CA GLN A 379 7.46 29.96 -17.61
C GLN A 379 7.15 30.94 -18.75
N HIS A 380 6.66 30.44 -19.89
CA HIS A 380 6.22 31.24 -21.04
C HIS A 380 4.71 31.57 -21.03
N GLY A 381 4.03 31.47 -19.88
CA GLY A 381 2.61 31.80 -19.74
C GLY A 381 1.64 30.84 -20.43
N LYS A 382 2.12 29.66 -20.86
CA LYS A 382 1.31 28.62 -21.52
C LYS A 382 0.85 27.57 -20.50
N LYS A 383 -0.33 27.00 -20.72
CA LYS A 383 -0.84 25.90 -19.89
C LYS A 383 -0.04 24.60 -20.12
N PRO A 384 0.24 23.80 -19.07
CA PRO A 384 0.81 22.46 -19.21
C PRO A 384 -0.08 21.56 -20.07
N LEU A 385 0.54 20.60 -20.75
CA LEU A 385 -0.16 19.59 -21.54
C LEU A 385 -0.98 18.67 -20.62
N MET A 386 -2.17 18.28 -21.09
CA MET A 386 -3.05 17.33 -20.42
C MET A 386 -3.20 16.03 -21.21
N THR A 387 -2.72 15.98 -22.44
CA THR A 387 -2.84 14.80 -23.33
C THR A 387 -1.84 13.71 -22.90
N PRO A 388 -2.28 12.44 -22.80
CA PRO A 388 -1.37 11.35 -22.49
C PRO A 388 -0.33 11.15 -23.60
N PHE A 389 0.90 10.78 -23.22
CA PHE A 389 2.02 10.64 -24.16
C PHE A 389 1.74 9.65 -25.32
N LEU A 390 1.17 8.48 -25.01
CA LEU A 390 0.88 7.45 -26.00
C LEU A 390 -0.47 6.80 -25.68
N THR A 391 -1.41 6.92 -26.61
CA THR A 391 -2.76 6.38 -26.45
C THR A 391 -3.10 5.33 -27.50
N GLN A 392 -3.89 4.34 -27.13
CA GLN A 392 -4.46 3.34 -28.02
C GLN A 392 -5.99 3.33 -27.93
N LYS A 393 -6.65 2.73 -28.92
CA LYS A 393 -8.11 2.56 -28.91
C LYS A 393 -8.52 1.70 -27.71
N ILE A 394 -9.58 2.10 -27.01
CA ILE A 394 -10.15 1.34 -25.90
C ILE A 394 -10.56 -0.05 -26.37
N ILE A 395 -10.18 -1.08 -25.60
CA ILE A 395 -10.51 -2.46 -25.91
C ILE A 395 -11.84 -2.88 -25.30
N LYS A 396 -12.50 -3.85 -25.94
CA LYS A 396 -13.68 -4.50 -25.39
C LYS A 396 -13.24 -5.52 -24.33
N LEU A 397 -13.76 -5.39 -23.13
CA LEU A 397 -13.55 -6.37 -22.06
C LEU A 397 -14.69 -7.40 -22.10
N ARG A 398 -14.34 -8.68 -22.15
CA ARG A 398 -15.32 -9.78 -22.13
C ARG A 398 -15.69 -10.09 -20.69
N TYR A 399 -16.98 -10.05 -20.37
CA TYR A 399 -17.50 -10.47 -19.07
C TYR A 399 -17.36 -11.99 -18.90
N ILE A 400 -16.91 -12.43 -17.73
CA ILE A 400 -16.76 -13.85 -17.37
C ILE A 400 -17.72 -14.22 -16.22
N THR A 401 -17.64 -13.52 -15.09
CA THR A 401 -18.47 -13.80 -13.89
C THR A 401 -18.56 -12.58 -12.97
N GLY A 402 -19.51 -12.57 -12.04
CA GLY A 402 -19.69 -11.55 -11.01
C GLY A 402 -20.87 -10.60 -11.28
N ILE A 403 -20.72 -9.34 -10.89
CA ILE A 403 -21.78 -8.32 -11.04
C ILE A 403 -21.54 -7.56 -12.35
N ASN A 404 -22.62 -7.19 -13.04
CA ASN A 404 -22.47 -6.37 -14.25
C ASN A 404 -22.19 -4.91 -13.89
N LEU A 405 -20.95 -4.46 -14.12
CA LEU A 405 -20.47 -3.12 -13.78
C LEU A 405 -21.01 -2.00 -14.70
N LYS A 406 -21.79 -2.31 -15.74
CA LYS A 406 -22.31 -1.32 -16.70
C LYS A 406 -23.59 -0.60 -16.25
N TYR A 407 -24.18 -0.98 -15.12
CA TYR A 407 -25.52 -0.53 -14.70
C TYR A 407 -25.56 0.08 -13.28
N ILE A 408 -24.45 0.62 -12.77
CA ILE A 408 -24.41 1.26 -11.44
C ILE A 408 -24.17 2.75 -11.58
#